data_AF-A0A6G6YEZ0-F1
#
_entry.id   AF-A0A6G6YEZ0-F1
#
_cell.length_a   1.000
_cell.length_b   1.000
_cell.length_c   1.000
_cell.angle_alpha   90.00
_cell.angle_beta   90.00
_cell.angle_gamma   90.00
#
_symmetry.space_group_name_H-M   'P 1'
#
loop_
_entity.id
_entity.type
_entity.pdbx_description
1 polymer ?
#
loop_
_entity_poly.entity_id
_entity_poly.type
_entity_poly.pdbx_seq_one_letter_code
_entity_poly.pdbx_strand_id
1 'polypeptide(L)'
;MKTIGLMLLLSIFIIVLFPTGMRLDNHKSDEEILISKALSSKQISLLTLSLKRNVFNEINGKRVNYDLLNINFLSNTELLNHTTTNFYSASVNIKNNTAVVVINYFKSGLMFIFNYTKRNEKWMETSSEWGITKFEPSKAYYIYLENMRLTNPDYKNYDIRMIPRDSLK
;
A
#
# COMPACT_ATOMS: atom_id res chain seq x y z
N MET A 1 9.48 30.52 -31.24
CA MET A 1 9.27 29.10 -31.65
C MET A 1 10.04 28.09 -30.80
N LYS A 2 11.29 28.34 -30.36
CA LYS A 2 12.07 27.37 -29.55
C LYS A 2 11.50 27.06 -28.16
N THR A 3 10.86 28.03 -27.50
CA THR A 3 10.27 27.87 -26.16
C THR A 3 9.00 26.99 -26.14
N ILE A 4 8.20 27.04 -27.20
CA ILE A 4 6.98 26.24 -27.33
C ILE A 4 7.33 24.76 -27.49
N GLY A 5 8.34 24.44 -28.31
CA GLY A 5 8.82 23.06 -28.47
C GLY A 5 9.37 22.47 -27.18
N LEU A 6 10.07 23.26 -26.37
CA LEU A 6 10.60 22.82 -25.07
C LEU A 6 9.48 22.52 -24.07
N MET A 7 8.43 23.34 -24.01
CA MET A 7 7.28 23.09 -23.14
C MET A 7 6.45 21.86 -23.56
N LEU A 8 6.35 21.61 -24.87
CA LEU A 8 5.68 20.42 -25.42
C LEU A 8 6.47 19.14 -25.11
N LEU A 9 7.80 19.21 -25.16
CA LEU A 9 8.68 18.11 -24.77
C LEU A 9 8.59 17.83 -23.26
N LEU A 10 8.54 18.88 -22.44
CA LEU A 10 8.41 18.74 -20.98
C LEU A 10 7.05 18.13 -20.59
N SER A 11 5.96 18.54 -21.24
CA SER A 11 4.63 18.00 -20.94
C SER A 11 4.49 16.54 -21.35
N ILE A 12 5.08 16.14 -22.48
CA ILE A 12 5.18 14.71 -22.88
C ILE A 12 6.02 13.94 -21.87
N PHE A 13 7.15 14.50 -21.40
CA PHE A 13 8.01 13.87 -20.41
C PHE A 13 7.28 13.67 -19.07
N ILE A 14 6.46 14.64 -18.65
CA ILE A 14 5.60 14.52 -17.46
C ILE A 14 4.53 13.44 -17.66
N ILE A 15 3.92 13.31 -18.84
CA ILE A 15 2.92 12.25 -19.10
C ILE A 15 3.55 10.86 -19.11
N VAL A 16 4.79 10.74 -19.60
CA VAL A 16 5.55 9.47 -19.63
C VAL A 16 6.08 9.09 -18.25
N LEU A 17 6.54 10.08 -17.46
CA LEU A 17 7.10 9.84 -16.12
C LEU A 17 6.03 9.66 -15.03
N PHE A 18 4.86 10.28 -15.20
CA PHE A 18 3.74 10.13 -14.28
C PHE A 18 2.70 9.24 -14.95
N PRO A 19 2.70 7.92 -14.68
CA PRO A 19 1.69 7.04 -15.24
C PRO A 19 0.31 7.59 -14.87
N THR A 20 -0.42 8.04 -15.88
CA THR A 20 -1.85 8.28 -15.77
C THR A 20 -2.45 6.95 -15.33
N GLY A 21 -3.15 6.94 -14.19
CA GLY A 21 -3.55 5.73 -13.48
C GLY A 21 -4.05 4.67 -14.45
N MET A 22 -3.26 3.61 -14.62
CA MET A 22 -3.60 2.51 -15.53
C MET A 22 -4.94 1.93 -15.10
N ARG A 23 -5.88 1.81 -16.04
CA ARG A 23 -7.17 1.15 -15.82
C ARG A 23 -6.92 -0.29 -15.40
N LEU A 24 -7.16 -0.59 -14.13
CA LEU A 24 -7.02 -1.92 -13.52
C LEU A 24 -8.29 -2.76 -13.67
N ASP A 25 -9.22 -2.35 -14.52
CA ASP A 25 -10.62 -2.79 -14.47
C ASP A 25 -10.89 -4.17 -15.10
N ASN A 26 -9.88 -4.87 -15.64
CA ASN A 26 -10.07 -6.19 -16.26
C ASN A 26 -9.64 -7.32 -15.32
N HIS A 27 -10.63 -8.08 -14.82
CA HIS A 27 -10.50 -9.33 -14.04
C HIS A 27 -9.73 -9.24 -12.71
N LYS A 28 -9.72 -8.07 -12.06
CA LYS A 28 -9.09 -7.86 -10.75
C LYS A 28 -10.14 -7.80 -9.65
N SER A 29 -9.81 -8.31 -8.46
CA SER A 29 -10.70 -8.16 -7.29
C SER A 29 -10.74 -6.71 -6.81
N ASP A 30 -11.81 -6.33 -6.11
CA ASP A 30 -12.01 -4.96 -5.62
C ASP A 30 -10.81 -4.49 -4.76
N GLU A 31 -10.24 -5.39 -3.94
CA GLU A 31 -9.04 -5.14 -3.14
C GLU A 31 -7.82 -4.76 -4.00
N GLU A 32 -7.59 -5.49 -5.10
CA GLU A 32 -6.47 -5.23 -6.02
C GLU A 32 -6.60 -3.85 -6.66
N ILE A 33 -7.81 -3.49 -7.11
CA ILE A 33 -8.09 -2.20 -7.73
C ILE A 33 -7.86 -1.07 -6.74
N LEU A 34 -8.41 -1.20 -5.54
CA LEU A 34 -8.33 -0.17 -4.50
C LEU A 34 -6.90 0.07 -4.02
N ILE A 35 -6.14 -0.99 -3.74
CA ILE A 35 -4.76 -0.87 -3.28
C ILE A 35 -3.84 -0.38 -4.40
N SER A 36 -4.08 -0.80 -5.65
CA SER A 36 -3.35 -0.26 -6.80
C SER A 36 -3.56 1.25 -6.94
N LYS A 37 -4.81 1.72 -6.83
CA LYS A 37 -5.15 3.15 -6.89
C LYS A 37 -4.47 3.92 -5.77
N ALA A 38 -4.51 3.40 -4.54
CA ALA A 38 -3.89 4.03 -3.39
C ALA A 38 -2.35 4.09 -3.53
N LEU A 39 -1.68 2.98 -3.89
CA LEU A 39 -0.22 2.93 -4.05
C LEU A 39 0.30 3.75 -5.22
N SER A 40 -0.52 4.00 -6.24
CA SER A 40 -0.19 4.89 -7.36
C SER A 40 -0.49 6.37 -7.07
N SER A 41 -1.00 6.71 -5.88
CA SER A 41 -1.30 8.08 -5.51
C SER A 41 -0.07 8.99 -5.60
N LYS A 42 -0.25 10.14 -6.25
CA LYS A 42 0.76 11.20 -6.33
C LYS A 42 1.17 11.70 -4.94
N GLN A 43 0.24 11.68 -3.99
CA GLN A 43 0.49 12.11 -2.62
C GLN A 43 1.59 11.26 -1.94
N ILE A 44 1.57 9.94 -2.17
CA ILE A 44 2.61 9.04 -1.67
C ILE A 44 3.94 9.34 -2.37
N SER A 45 3.94 9.44 -3.70
CA SER A 45 5.15 9.74 -4.48
C SER A 45 5.84 11.03 -4.02
N LEU A 46 5.07 12.08 -3.74
CA LEU A 46 5.59 13.36 -3.28
C LEU A 46 6.17 13.29 -1.87
N LEU A 47 5.51 12.60 -0.96
CA LEU A 47 5.88 12.59 0.47
C LEU A 47 6.97 11.58 0.81
N THR A 48 7.15 10.52 0.01
CA THR A 48 8.19 9.51 0.26
C THR A 48 9.39 9.60 -0.67
N LEU A 49 9.30 10.44 -1.72
CA LEU A 49 10.33 10.62 -2.75
C LEU A 49 10.80 9.31 -3.37
N SER A 50 9.96 8.27 -3.40
CA SER A 50 10.30 6.96 -3.96
C SER A 50 9.28 6.50 -4.99
N LEU A 51 9.77 6.19 -6.19
CA LEU A 51 8.99 5.60 -7.29
C LEU A 51 9.01 4.06 -7.24
N LYS A 52 10.04 3.46 -6.64
CA LYS A 52 10.11 2.02 -6.34
C LYS A 52 9.66 1.79 -4.91
N ARG A 53 8.69 0.90 -4.70
CA ARG A 53 8.12 0.66 -3.37
C ARG A 53 8.25 -0.82 -3.04
N ASN A 54 8.86 -1.12 -1.90
CA ASN A 54 8.75 -2.44 -1.30
C ASN A 54 7.45 -2.46 -0.49
N VAL A 55 6.48 -3.28 -0.85
CA VAL A 55 5.20 -3.36 -0.15
C VAL A 55 5.09 -4.73 0.51
N PHE A 56 5.01 -4.72 1.83
CA PHE A 56 4.58 -5.86 2.61
C PHE A 56 3.05 -5.91 2.62
N ASN A 57 2.49 -7.01 2.14
CA ASN A 57 1.07 -7.08 1.83
C ASN A 57 0.37 -8.17 2.63
N GLU A 58 -0.39 -7.74 3.63
CA GLU A 58 -1.27 -8.57 4.46
C GLU A 58 -2.74 -8.38 4.06
N ILE A 59 -3.10 -8.38 2.77
CA ILE A 59 -4.53 -8.36 2.39
C ILE A 59 -5.14 -9.72 2.71
N ASN A 60 -5.28 -10.08 3.98
CA ASN A 60 -5.89 -11.33 4.42
C ASN A 60 -5.40 -12.57 3.64
N GLY A 61 -4.11 -12.61 3.25
CA GLY A 61 -3.53 -13.70 2.46
C GLY A 61 -3.75 -13.66 0.93
N LYS A 62 -4.38 -12.61 0.37
CA LYS A 62 -4.57 -12.45 -1.09
C LYS A 62 -3.32 -11.87 -1.75
N ARG A 63 -2.74 -12.63 -2.67
CA ARG A 63 -1.72 -12.14 -3.61
C ARG A 63 -2.38 -11.30 -4.68
N VAL A 64 -1.81 -10.14 -4.96
CA VAL A 64 -2.26 -9.27 -6.03
C VAL A 64 -1.14 -9.15 -7.05
N ASN A 65 -1.50 -9.24 -8.32
CA ASN A 65 -0.52 -9.04 -9.40
C ASN A 65 -0.47 -7.55 -9.78
N TYR A 66 0.67 -6.92 -9.47
CA TYR A 66 0.97 -5.50 -9.67
C TYR A 66 2.21 -5.25 -10.56
N ASP A 67 2.48 -6.10 -11.55
CA ASP A 67 3.59 -5.89 -12.51
C ASP A 67 3.56 -4.48 -13.16
N LEU A 68 2.42 -3.80 -13.10
CA LEU A 68 2.14 -2.48 -13.65
C LEU A 68 2.54 -1.28 -12.76
N LEU A 69 2.93 -1.47 -11.50
CA LEU A 69 3.14 -0.35 -10.56
C LEU A 69 4.61 -0.11 -10.14
N ASN A 70 5.57 -0.86 -10.68
CA ASN A 70 6.98 -0.81 -10.25
C ASN A 70 7.13 -1.02 -8.71
N ILE A 71 6.30 -1.91 -8.19
CA ILE A 71 6.22 -2.27 -6.77
C ILE A 71 6.82 -3.67 -6.60
N ASN A 72 7.70 -3.81 -5.63
CA ASN A 72 8.21 -5.10 -5.20
C ASN A 72 7.41 -5.58 -3.99
N PHE A 73 6.73 -6.71 -4.12
CA PHE A 73 6.01 -7.29 -2.99
C PHE A 73 6.95 -8.15 -2.18
N LEU A 74 7.08 -7.80 -0.90
CA LEU A 74 7.85 -8.60 0.03
C LEU A 74 6.94 -9.71 0.57
N SER A 75 7.29 -10.97 0.30
CA SER A 75 6.84 -12.09 1.12
C SER A 75 7.36 -11.94 2.55
N ASN A 76 6.83 -12.73 3.48
CA ASN A 76 7.32 -12.73 4.86
C ASN A 76 8.81 -13.01 4.94
N THR A 77 9.29 -14.03 4.21
CA THR A 77 10.72 -14.36 4.15
C THR A 77 11.55 -13.21 3.59
N GLU A 78 11.07 -12.53 2.55
CA GLU A 78 11.77 -11.37 1.97
C GLU A 78 11.77 -10.16 2.91
N LEU A 79 10.66 -9.91 3.62
CA LEU A 79 10.57 -8.86 4.63
C LEU A 79 11.53 -9.14 5.79
N LEU A 80 11.63 -10.39 6.24
CA LEU A 80 12.55 -10.80 7.29
C LEU A 80 14.00 -10.50 6.92
N ASN A 81 14.38 -10.91 5.71
CA ASN A 81 15.72 -10.71 5.17
C ASN A 81 15.99 -9.25 4.77
N HIS A 82 14.97 -8.39 4.73
CA HIS A 82 15.12 -6.98 4.41
C HIS A 82 15.75 -6.22 5.57
N THR A 83 16.98 -5.73 5.40
CA THR A 83 17.75 -5.07 6.47
C THR A 83 17.26 -3.66 6.82
N THR A 84 16.36 -3.07 6.03
CA THR A 84 15.87 -1.70 6.23
C THR A 84 14.36 -1.65 6.48
N THR A 85 13.90 -0.59 7.13
CA THR A 85 12.47 -0.27 7.30
C THR A 85 11.88 0.48 6.10
N ASN A 86 12.56 0.46 4.95
CA ASN A 86 12.13 1.12 3.72
C ASN A 86 11.08 0.27 2.98
N PHE A 87 9.96 0.00 3.65
CA PHE A 87 8.83 -0.72 3.08
C PHE A 87 7.50 -0.10 3.52
N TYR A 88 6.46 -0.42 2.78
CA TYR A 88 5.10 -0.01 3.03
C TYR A 88 4.28 -1.19 3.50
N SER A 89 3.26 -0.98 4.34
CA SER A 89 2.16 -1.94 4.48
C SER A 89 0.88 -1.35 3.89
N ALA A 90 0.10 -2.18 3.23
CA ALA A 90 -1.22 -1.80 2.72
C ALA A 90 -2.31 -2.64 3.39
N SER A 91 -3.40 -2.00 3.77
CA SER A 91 -4.61 -2.66 4.26
C SER A 91 -5.83 -2.06 3.57
N VAL A 92 -6.85 -2.88 3.36
CA VAL A 92 -8.10 -2.48 2.73
C VAL A 92 -9.28 -3.03 3.52
N ASN A 93 -10.27 -2.19 3.78
CA ASN A 93 -11.52 -2.56 4.41
C ASN A 93 -12.66 -2.18 3.47
N ILE A 94 -13.36 -3.16 2.93
CA ILE A 94 -14.51 -2.98 2.03
C ILE A 94 -15.78 -3.24 2.83
N LYS A 95 -16.70 -2.27 2.82
CA LYS A 95 -18.05 -2.37 3.37
C LYS A 95 -19.05 -1.96 2.30
N ASN A 96 -19.69 -2.95 1.68
CA ASN A 96 -20.64 -2.75 0.57
C ASN A 96 -20.00 -1.88 -0.54
N ASN A 97 -20.58 -0.70 -0.79
CA ASN A 97 -20.12 0.25 -1.81
C ASN A 97 -19.13 1.29 -1.27
N THR A 98 -18.57 1.08 -0.09
CA THR A 98 -17.55 1.96 0.50
C THR A 98 -16.30 1.17 0.81
N ALA A 99 -15.14 1.80 0.68
CA ALA A 99 -13.89 1.18 1.07
C ALA A 99 -12.93 2.20 1.64
N VAL A 100 -12.09 1.74 2.56
CA VAL A 100 -10.99 2.51 3.13
C VAL A 100 -9.71 1.73 2.87
N VAL A 101 -8.72 2.39 2.25
CA VAL A 101 -7.38 1.86 2.07
C VAL A 101 -6.43 2.65 2.95
N VAL A 102 -5.66 1.95 3.77
CA VAL A 102 -4.62 2.56 4.62
C VAL A 102 -3.26 2.06 4.15
N ILE A 103 -2.36 3.00 3.85
CA ILE A 103 -0.98 2.74 3.49
C ILE A 103 -0.07 3.36 4.54
N ASN A 104 0.82 2.54 5.09
CA ASN A 104 1.79 2.94 6.10
C ASN A 104 3.20 2.84 5.52
N TYR A 105 4.04 3.84 5.74
CA TYR A 105 5.44 3.84 5.35
C TYR A 105 6.37 3.77 6.57
N PHE A 106 6.96 2.59 6.79
CA PHE A 106 7.67 2.25 8.03
C PHE A 106 8.89 3.12 8.32
N LYS A 107 9.59 3.60 7.28
CA LYS A 107 10.78 4.42 7.45
C LYS A 107 10.51 5.71 8.21
N SER A 108 9.40 6.38 7.92
CA SER A 108 9.17 7.77 8.33
C SER A 108 7.97 7.98 9.24
N GLY A 109 7.23 6.93 9.60
CA GLY A 109 6.01 7.11 10.39
C GLY A 109 4.79 7.53 9.57
N LEU A 110 4.89 7.65 8.24
CA LEU A 110 3.80 8.24 7.45
C LEU A 110 2.66 7.25 7.26
N MET A 111 1.44 7.72 7.49
CA MET A 111 0.21 7.02 7.20
C MET A 111 -0.59 7.81 6.17
N PHE A 112 -1.15 7.11 5.19
CA PHE A 112 -2.02 7.63 4.16
C PHE A 112 -3.35 6.88 4.22
N ILE A 113 -4.46 7.61 4.21
CA ILE A 113 -5.81 7.04 4.25
C ILE A 113 -6.53 7.51 2.99
N PHE A 114 -7.10 6.55 2.25
CA PHE A 114 -7.87 6.79 1.03
C PHE A 114 -9.26 6.22 1.19
N ASN A 115 -10.27 7.08 1.05
CA ASN A 115 -11.67 6.68 1.09
C ASN A 115 -12.21 6.57 -0.33
N TYR A 116 -12.94 5.50 -0.59
CA TYR A 116 -13.53 5.20 -1.90
C TYR A 116 -15.03 4.92 -1.78
N THR A 117 -15.76 5.25 -2.84
CA THR A 117 -17.15 4.85 -3.03
C THR A 117 -17.34 4.20 -4.40
N LYS A 118 -18.04 3.07 -4.45
CA LYS A 118 -18.38 2.37 -5.69
C LYS A 118 -19.61 3.03 -6.32
N ARG A 119 -19.47 3.52 -7.56
CA ARG A 119 -20.55 4.09 -8.37
C ARG A 119 -20.50 3.47 -9.76
N ASN A 120 -21.60 2.91 -10.24
CA ASN A 120 -21.68 2.24 -11.54
C ASN A 120 -20.56 1.19 -11.72
N GLU A 121 -20.40 0.31 -10.72
CA GLU A 121 -19.34 -0.71 -10.65
C GLU A 121 -17.89 -0.18 -10.61
N LYS A 122 -17.68 1.13 -10.45
CA LYS A 122 -16.34 1.74 -10.42
C LYS A 122 -16.04 2.37 -9.07
N TRP A 123 -14.87 2.08 -8.53
CA TRP A 123 -14.35 2.73 -7.32
C TRP A 123 -13.82 4.12 -7.61
N MET A 124 -14.42 5.12 -6.97
CA MET A 124 -14.06 6.53 -7.05
C MET A 124 -13.51 6.99 -5.70
N GLU A 125 -12.35 7.63 -5.71
CA GLU A 125 -11.80 8.27 -4.50
C GLU A 125 -12.69 9.43 -4.08
N THR A 126 -13.12 9.46 -2.82
CA THR A 126 -13.94 10.53 -2.25
C THR A 126 -13.12 11.48 -1.38
N SER A 127 -12.07 10.97 -0.73
CA SER A 127 -11.13 11.78 0.05
C SER A 127 -9.83 11.02 0.26
N SER A 128 -8.76 11.78 0.47
CA SER A 128 -7.46 11.27 0.88
C SER A 128 -6.84 12.20 1.93
N GLU A 129 -6.21 11.60 2.93
CA GLU A 129 -5.53 12.30 4.00
C GLU A 129 -4.22 11.60 4.36
N TRP A 130 -3.33 12.33 5.03
CA TRP A 130 -2.06 11.79 5.49
C TRP A 130 -1.74 12.33 6.88
N GLY A 131 -0.94 11.57 7.62
CA GLY A 131 -0.48 11.95 8.94
C GLY A 131 0.74 11.15 9.36
N ILE A 132 1.14 11.35 10.62
CA ILE A 132 2.18 10.56 11.26
C ILE A 132 1.50 9.57 12.20
N THR A 133 1.84 8.31 12.07
CA THR A 133 1.43 7.25 12.98
C THR A 133 2.65 6.72 13.73
N LYS A 134 2.45 6.36 15.00
CA LYS A 134 3.40 5.53 15.70
C LYS A 134 3.15 4.10 15.23
N PHE A 135 4.14 3.49 14.59
CA PHE A 135 4.07 2.07 14.22
C PHE A 135 4.23 1.22 15.47
N GLU A 136 3.14 1.12 16.21
CA GLU A 136 2.88 -0.01 17.07
C GLU A 136 2.08 -1.00 16.23
N PRO A 137 2.74 -2.03 15.70
CA PRO A 137 3.89 -2.69 16.31
C PRO A 137 5.15 -2.75 15.42
N SER A 138 6.30 -3.06 16.04
CA SER A 138 7.62 -3.08 15.39
C SER A 138 7.73 -4.17 14.30
N LYS A 139 8.79 -4.12 13.47
CA LYS A 139 9.07 -5.18 12.47
C LYS A 139 8.97 -6.57 13.10
N ALA A 140 9.47 -6.76 14.32
CA ALA A 140 9.46 -8.04 15.03
C ALA A 140 8.05 -8.57 15.37
N TYR A 141 7.06 -7.69 15.53
CA TYR A 141 5.68 -8.14 15.70
C TYR A 141 5.10 -8.75 14.43
N TYR A 142 5.41 -8.20 13.26
CA TYR A 142 4.96 -8.78 11.99
C TYR A 142 5.56 -10.18 11.79
N ILE A 143 6.81 -10.39 12.22
CA ILE A 143 7.45 -11.70 12.26
C ILE A 143 6.65 -12.67 13.13
N TYR A 144 6.29 -12.22 14.33
CA TYR A 144 5.55 -13.03 15.28
C TYR A 144 4.17 -13.43 14.76
N LEU A 145 3.39 -12.48 14.24
CA LEU A 145 2.06 -12.75 13.68
C LEU A 145 2.10 -13.77 12.55
N GLU A 146 3.06 -13.66 11.64
CA GLU A 146 3.17 -14.60 10.54
C GLU A 146 3.57 -16.00 11.02
N ASN A 147 4.53 -16.11 11.94
CA ASN A 147 4.89 -17.40 12.52
C ASN A 147 3.68 -18.06 13.18
N MET A 148 2.86 -17.29 13.89
CA MET A 148 1.62 -17.79 14.50
C MET A 148 0.60 -18.26 13.45
N ARG A 149 0.42 -17.51 12.35
CA ARG A 149 -0.46 -17.90 11.23
C ARG A 149 -0.05 -19.24 10.60
N LEU A 150 1.26 -19.45 10.41
CA LEU A 150 1.81 -20.64 9.77
C LEU A 150 1.80 -21.87 10.69
N THR A 151 2.08 -21.66 11.98
CA THR A 151 2.22 -22.76 12.95
C THR A 151 0.91 -23.16 13.61
N ASN A 152 -0.10 -22.28 13.60
CA ASN A 152 -1.36 -22.52 14.30
C ASN A 152 -2.57 -21.96 13.52
N PRO A 153 -2.97 -22.62 12.42
CA PRO A 153 -4.01 -22.10 11.51
C PRO A 153 -5.41 -22.01 12.15
N ASP A 154 -5.68 -22.76 13.23
CA ASP A 154 -6.97 -22.77 13.94
C ASP A 154 -7.06 -21.77 15.11
N TYR A 155 -6.04 -20.92 15.30
CA TYR A 155 -5.94 -20.01 16.45
C TYR A 155 -6.97 -18.87 16.36
N LYS A 156 -8.22 -19.15 16.76
CA LYS A 156 -9.38 -18.24 16.74
C LYS A 156 -9.44 -17.21 17.88
N ASN A 157 -8.36 -17.01 18.64
CA ASN A 157 -8.30 -15.95 19.65
C ASN A 157 -7.11 -15.02 19.38
N TYR A 158 -7.29 -14.17 18.37
CA TYR A 158 -6.50 -12.96 18.17
C TYR A 158 -6.87 -11.92 19.26
N ASP A 159 -6.70 -12.22 20.54
CA ASP A 159 -6.74 -11.14 21.54
C ASP A 159 -5.45 -10.34 21.41
N ILE A 160 -5.50 -9.37 20.49
CA ILE A 160 -4.43 -8.44 20.11
C ILE A 160 -3.90 -7.63 21.32
N ARG A 161 -4.57 -7.73 22.47
CA ARG A 161 -4.19 -7.13 23.76
C ARG A 161 -3.19 -7.98 24.55
N MET A 162 -3.00 -9.26 24.22
CA MET A 162 -2.04 -10.15 24.91
C MET A 162 -0.62 -10.11 24.34
N ILE A 163 -0.43 -9.57 23.14
CA ILE A 163 0.90 -9.40 22.55
C ILE A 163 1.35 -7.98 22.88
N PRO A 164 2.37 -7.78 23.74
CA PRO A 164 2.82 -6.44 24.03
C PRO A 164 3.44 -5.86 22.75
N ARG A 165 2.82 -4.79 22.24
CA ARG A 165 3.23 -4.10 21.00
C ARG A 165 4.66 -3.53 21.09
N ASP A 166 5.15 -3.37 22.32
CA ASP A 166 6.47 -2.83 22.69
C ASP A 166 7.51 -3.88 23.11
N SER A 167 7.14 -5.15 23.31
CA SER A 167 8.06 -6.13 23.95
C SER A 167 9.00 -6.86 23.00
N LEU A 168 8.85 -6.69 21.69
CA LEU A 168 9.78 -7.23 20.70
C LEU A 168 10.68 -6.08 20.20
N LYS A 169 11.59 -5.65 21.09
CA LYS A 169 12.76 -4.84 20.74
C LYS A 169 13.85 -5.71 20.10
#